data_AF-A0A956RRK5-F1
#
_entry.id   AF-A0A956RRK5-F1
#
_cell.length_a   1.000
_cell.length_b   1.000
_cell.length_c   1.000
_cell.angle_alpha   90.00
_cell.angle_beta   90.00
_cell.angle_gamma   90.00
#
_symmetry.space_group_name_H-M   'P 1'
#
loop_
_entity.id
_entity.type
_entity.pdbx_description
1 polymer ?
#
loop_
_entity_poly.entity_id
_entity_poly.type
_entity_poly.pdbx_seq_one_letter_code
_entity_poly.pdbx_strand_id
1 'polypeptide(L)'
;MKCHDQVVYQVADGDSVALAAVDHNTLDRSTHTNIPCVKCHSDIDPQLARPCEPANKVDCAACHAKISDEYFASGHGRAHLEGITQAPYCTDCHGDHNVLAHSNDASPTFRAQVPTLCGECHKDGGKATEVSDHEQMNAGTNYATSVHGRGLVEKGLLPSAICIDCHGS
;
A
#
# COMPACT_ATOMS: atom_id res chain seq x y z
N MET A 1 22.54 11.32 -8.01
CA MET A 1 21.88 10.89 -9.25
C MET A 1 21.12 12.09 -9.81
N LYS A 2 21.40 12.57 -11.04
CA LYS A 2 20.89 13.89 -11.51
C LYS A 2 19.37 14.01 -11.64
N CYS A 3 18.65 12.89 -11.77
CA CYS A 3 17.20 12.89 -11.99
C CYS A 3 16.35 12.67 -10.72
N HIS A 4 16.94 12.31 -9.58
CA HIS A 4 16.16 11.88 -8.41
C HIS A 4 15.79 13.04 -7.48
N ASP A 5 16.43 14.20 -7.64
CA ASP A 5 16.16 15.43 -6.88
C ASP A 5 15.23 16.40 -7.63
N GLN A 6 14.64 15.97 -8.76
CA GLN A 6 13.74 16.78 -9.58
C GLN A 6 12.36 16.14 -9.68
N VAL A 7 11.33 16.98 -9.83
CA VAL A 7 9.97 16.52 -10.12
C VAL A 7 9.96 15.98 -11.55
N VAL A 8 9.57 14.71 -11.68
CA VAL A 8 9.34 14.07 -12.98
C VAL A 8 7.84 13.86 -13.16
N TYR A 9 7.37 13.79 -14.40
CA TYR A 9 5.94 13.64 -14.70
C TYR A 9 5.70 12.26 -15.30
N GLN A 10 4.58 11.65 -14.92
CA GLN A 10 4.02 10.48 -15.61
C GLN A 10 2.62 10.81 -16.13
N VAL A 11 2.21 10.18 -17.22
CA VAL A 11 0.83 10.28 -17.70
C VAL A 11 0.04 9.10 -17.14
N ALA A 12 -1.02 9.37 -16.39
CA ALA A 12 -1.96 8.39 -15.87
C ALA A 12 -3.38 8.81 -16.28
N ASP A 13 -4.13 7.91 -16.94
CA ASP A 13 -5.50 8.14 -17.41
C ASP A 13 -5.72 9.42 -18.24
N GLY A 14 -4.68 9.84 -18.98
CA GLY A 14 -4.70 11.04 -19.83
C GLY A 14 -4.26 12.33 -19.13
N ASP A 15 -4.07 12.29 -17.81
CA ASP A 15 -3.60 13.42 -17.01
C ASP A 15 -2.12 13.30 -16.67
N SER A 16 -1.40 14.43 -16.69
CA SER A 16 -0.01 14.50 -16.25
C SER A 16 0.07 14.60 -14.73
N VAL A 17 0.53 13.53 -14.10
CA VAL A 17 0.75 13.44 -12.66
C VAL A 17 2.22 13.75 -12.35
N ALA A 18 2.44 14.77 -11.53
CA ALA A 18 3.76 15.06 -10.99
C ALA A 18 4.14 14.00 -9.95
N LEU A 19 5.28 13.34 -10.15
CA LEU A 19 5.89 12.45 -9.18
C LEU A 19 6.92 13.24 -8.37
N ALA A 20 6.84 13.09 -7.06
CA ALA A 20 7.80 13.68 -6.15
C ALA A 20 9.21 13.13 -6.40
N ALA A 21 10.20 13.97 -6.12
CA ALA A 21 11.60 13.55 -6.04
C ALA A 21 11.75 12.39 -5.05
N VAL A 22 12.63 11.44 -5.36
CA VAL A 22 12.90 10.29 -4.50
C VAL A 22 13.88 10.73 -3.40
N ASP A 23 13.37 10.96 -2.19
CA ASP A 23 14.23 11.21 -1.03
C ASP A 23 14.84 9.90 -0.55
N HIS A 24 16.14 9.71 -0.80
CA HIS A 24 16.85 8.50 -0.40
C HIS A 24 16.80 8.24 1.11
N ASN A 25 16.65 9.27 1.94
CA ASN A 25 16.60 9.09 3.40
C ASN A 25 15.30 8.40 3.85
N THR A 26 14.27 8.35 3.01
CA THR A 26 13.03 7.62 3.33
C THR A 26 13.26 6.11 3.39
N LEU A 27 14.19 5.59 2.57
CA LEU A 27 14.55 4.17 2.55
C LEU A 27 15.34 3.74 3.79
N ASP A 28 16.06 4.65 4.44
CA ASP A 28 16.85 4.34 5.64
C ASP A 28 16.01 3.84 6.82
N ARG A 29 14.70 4.16 6.82
CA ARG A 29 13.74 3.72 7.84
C ARG A 29 12.99 2.45 7.45
N SER A 30 13.09 2.06 6.19
CA SER A 30 12.42 0.88 5.65
C SER A 30 13.07 -0.41 6.14
N THR A 31 12.26 -1.47 6.20
CA THR A 31 12.73 -2.85 6.38
C THR A 31 13.64 -3.28 5.21
N HIS A 32 13.51 -2.62 4.06
CA HIS A 32 14.30 -2.85 2.86
C HIS A 32 15.54 -1.97 2.74
N THR A 33 15.99 -1.29 3.81
CA THR A 33 17.15 -0.37 3.77
C THR A 33 18.44 -0.99 3.17
N ASN A 34 18.64 -2.29 3.33
CA ASN A 34 19.82 -3.01 2.82
C ASN A 34 19.62 -3.59 1.40
N ILE A 35 18.52 -3.27 0.72
CA ILE A 35 18.21 -3.73 -0.64
C ILE A 35 18.57 -2.61 -1.64
N PRO A 36 19.47 -2.85 -2.60
CA PRO A 36 19.76 -1.86 -3.65
C PRO A 36 18.52 -1.51 -4.47
N CYS A 37 18.35 -0.25 -4.87
CA CYS A 37 17.15 0.24 -5.55
C CYS A 37 16.74 -0.60 -6.76
N VAL A 38 17.72 -1.03 -7.57
CA VAL A 38 17.54 -1.84 -8.79
C VAL A 38 17.05 -3.27 -8.53
N LYS A 39 17.03 -3.72 -7.27
CA LYS A 39 16.42 -5.00 -6.90
C LYS A 39 14.89 -4.91 -6.78
N CYS A 40 14.35 -3.72 -6.50
CA CYS A 40 12.92 -3.47 -6.55
C CYS A 40 12.51 -2.92 -7.92
N HIS A 41 13.29 -1.97 -8.45
CA HIS A 41 13.14 -1.44 -9.80
C HIS A 41 13.99 -2.24 -10.80
N SER A 42 13.58 -3.49 -11.03
CA SER A 42 14.30 -4.44 -11.88
C SER A 42 14.29 -4.07 -13.37
N ASP A 43 13.45 -3.11 -13.75
CA ASP A 43 13.42 -2.48 -15.07
C ASP A 43 14.58 -1.49 -15.31
N ILE A 44 15.42 -1.25 -14.30
CA ILE A 44 16.51 -0.29 -14.35
C ILE A 44 17.88 -0.99 -14.38
N ASP A 45 18.62 -0.76 -15.46
CA ASP A 45 20.04 -1.10 -15.53
C ASP A 45 20.89 0.12 -15.12
N PRO A 46 21.64 0.05 -14.01
CA PRO A 46 22.47 1.17 -13.55
C PRO A 46 23.68 1.46 -14.46
N GLN A 47 24.00 0.56 -15.40
CA GLN A 47 25.08 0.75 -16.37
C GLN A 47 24.63 1.50 -17.62
N LEU A 48 23.32 1.60 -17.86
CA LEU A 48 22.77 2.24 -19.04
C LEU A 48 22.34 3.68 -18.73
N ALA A 49 22.72 4.60 -19.62
CA ALA A 49 22.18 5.95 -19.58
C ALA A 49 20.68 5.89 -19.95
N ARG A 50 19.83 6.41 -19.07
CA ARG A 50 18.38 6.52 -19.30
C ARG A 50 17.91 7.97 -19.20
N PRO A 51 16.81 8.32 -19.89
CA PRO A 51 16.13 9.59 -19.66
C PRO A 51 15.71 9.76 -18.19
N CYS A 52 15.46 11.00 -17.77
CA CYS A 52 14.85 11.29 -16.46
C CYS A 52 13.35 10.93 -16.50
N GLU A 53 13.07 9.64 -16.61
CA GLU A 53 11.74 9.05 -16.64
C GLU A 53 11.50 8.21 -15.38
N PRO A 54 10.23 8.10 -14.93
CA PRO A 54 9.86 7.29 -13.78
C PRO A 54 10.27 5.83 -13.94
N ALA A 55 10.54 5.17 -12.82
CA ALA A 55 10.67 3.72 -12.78
C ALA A 55 9.30 3.06 -12.96
N ASN A 56 9.27 1.84 -13.49
CA ASN A 56 8.04 1.06 -13.49
C ASN A 56 7.64 0.64 -12.06
N LYS A 57 6.37 0.24 -11.92
CA LYS A 57 5.87 -0.34 -10.66
C LYS A 57 6.71 -1.55 -10.27
N VAL A 58 7.05 -1.63 -8.99
CA VAL A 58 7.85 -2.73 -8.43
C VAL A 58 7.02 -4.01 -8.33
N ASP A 59 7.68 -5.16 -8.52
CA ASP A 59 7.05 -6.47 -8.32
C ASP A 59 7.47 -7.06 -6.97
N CYS A 60 6.54 -7.06 -6.01
CA CYS A 60 6.76 -7.64 -4.70
C CYS A 60 6.86 -9.18 -4.73
N ALA A 61 6.26 -9.83 -5.73
CA ALA A 61 6.17 -11.30 -5.81
C ALA A 61 7.54 -11.95 -6.07
N ALA A 62 8.48 -11.20 -6.67
CA ALA A 62 9.85 -11.66 -6.89
C ALA A 62 10.55 -12.14 -5.61
N CYS A 63 10.19 -11.58 -4.44
CA CYS A 63 10.72 -11.97 -3.13
C CYS A 63 9.63 -12.47 -2.17
N HIS A 64 8.40 -11.96 -2.27
CA HIS A 64 7.28 -12.27 -1.37
C HIS A 64 6.21 -13.15 -2.01
N ALA A 65 6.62 -14.11 -2.85
CA ALA A 65 5.72 -14.98 -3.64
C ALA A 65 4.52 -15.52 -2.85
N LYS A 66 4.74 -16.09 -1.65
CA LYS A 66 3.64 -16.62 -0.82
C LYS A 66 2.59 -15.57 -0.45
N ILE A 67 3.03 -14.37 -0.08
CA ILE A 67 2.13 -13.28 0.31
C ILE A 67 1.43 -12.71 -0.93
N SER A 68 2.14 -12.63 -2.05
CA SER A 68 1.54 -12.24 -3.33
C SER A 68 0.45 -13.22 -3.77
N ASP A 69 0.66 -14.52 -3.61
CA ASP A 69 -0.36 -15.54 -3.91
C ASP A 69 -1.61 -15.37 -3.03
N GLU A 70 -1.42 -15.11 -1.73
CA GLU A 70 -2.52 -14.83 -0.79
C GLU A 70 -3.29 -13.55 -1.18
N TYR A 71 -2.57 -12.48 -1.52
CA TYR A 71 -3.17 -11.23 -1.99
C TYR A 71 -3.93 -11.41 -3.31
N PHE A 72 -3.37 -12.09 -4.31
CA PHE A 72 -4.05 -12.29 -5.60
C PHE A 72 -5.26 -13.23 -5.51
N ALA A 73 -5.35 -14.05 -4.47
CA ALA A 73 -6.54 -14.84 -4.16
C ALA A 73 -7.67 -14.02 -3.47
N SER A 74 -7.35 -12.82 -2.97
CA SER A 74 -8.31 -11.95 -2.28
C SER A 74 -9.23 -11.16 -3.23
N GLY A 75 -10.20 -10.46 -2.64
CA GLY A 75 -11.03 -9.51 -3.39
C GLY A 75 -10.22 -8.35 -3.99
N HIS A 76 -9.25 -7.80 -3.25
CA HIS A 76 -8.42 -6.69 -3.75
C HIS A 76 -7.50 -7.14 -4.90
N GLY A 77 -6.84 -8.27 -4.75
CA GLY A 77 -5.95 -8.79 -5.78
C GLY A 77 -6.69 -9.21 -7.04
N ARG A 78 -7.89 -9.79 -6.91
CA ARG A 78 -8.76 -10.06 -8.07
C ARG A 78 -9.19 -8.78 -8.79
N ALA A 79 -9.65 -7.77 -8.05
CA ALA A 79 -10.02 -6.48 -8.63
C ALA A 79 -8.82 -5.81 -9.34
N HIS A 80 -7.63 -5.94 -8.78
CA HIS A 80 -6.39 -5.47 -9.40
C HIS A 80 -6.09 -6.21 -10.72
N LEU A 81 -6.24 -7.54 -10.75
CA LEU A 81 -6.05 -8.35 -11.96
C LEU A 81 -7.11 -8.04 -13.04
N GLU A 82 -8.31 -7.64 -12.64
CA GLU A 82 -9.38 -7.18 -13.54
C GLU A 82 -9.12 -5.76 -14.09
N GLY A 83 -8.05 -5.10 -13.67
CA GLY A 83 -7.67 -3.77 -14.14
C GLY A 83 -8.48 -2.64 -13.52
N ILE A 84 -9.15 -2.89 -12.39
CA ILE A 84 -9.88 -1.87 -11.64
C ILE A 84 -8.86 -0.91 -11.02
N THR A 85 -8.81 0.32 -11.52
CA THR A 85 -7.79 1.33 -11.13
C THR A 85 -7.85 1.70 -9.64
N GLN A 86 -9.02 1.55 -9.02
CA GLN A 86 -9.24 1.82 -7.60
C GLN A 86 -8.88 0.65 -6.68
N ALA A 87 -8.54 -0.52 -7.23
CA ALA A 87 -8.11 -1.67 -6.43
C ALA A 87 -6.72 -1.40 -5.82
N PRO A 88 -6.56 -1.55 -4.50
CA PRO A 88 -5.27 -1.30 -3.84
C PRO A 88 -4.26 -2.38 -4.23
N TYR A 89 -3.00 -1.98 -4.40
CA TYR A 89 -1.83 -2.86 -4.54
C TYR A 89 -1.01 -2.89 -3.24
N CYS A 90 0.07 -3.68 -3.19
CA CYS A 90 0.90 -3.84 -2.01
C CYS A 90 1.36 -2.51 -1.39
N THR A 91 1.65 -1.52 -2.25
CA THR A 91 2.12 -0.19 -1.86
C THR A 91 1.05 0.69 -1.20
N ASP A 92 -0.23 0.45 -1.48
CA ASP A 92 -1.32 1.24 -0.90
C ASP A 92 -1.50 0.93 0.60
N CYS A 93 -1.16 -0.30 1.02
CA CYS A 93 -1.22 -0.72 2.42
C CYS A 93 0.13 -0.58 3.13
N HIS A 94 1.23 -0.95 2.48
CA HIS A 94 2.55 -1.01 3.11
C HIS A 94 3.40 0.27 2.95
N GLY A 95 2.99 1.18 2.06
CA GLY A 95 3.81 2.31 1.62
C GLY A 95 4.78 1.93 0.51
N ASP A 96 5.65 2.88 0.15
CA ASP A 96 6.54 2.81 -1.01
C ASP A 96 8.02 2.61 -0.61
N HIS A 97 8.78 3.68 -0.41
CA HIS A 97 10.19 3.65 -0.02
C HIS A 97 10.36 3.54 1.50
N ASN A 98 9.30 3.69 2.29
CA ASN A 98 9.33 3.57 3.76
C ASN A 98 8.51 2.37 4.27
N VAL A 99 8.70 1.19 3.68
CA VAL A 99 7.96 -0.03 4.07
C VAL A 99 8.42 -0.50 5.46
N LEU A 100 7.50 -0.41 6.43
CA LEU A 100 7.74 -0.84 7.81
C LEU A 100 7.12 -2.21 8.08
N ALA A 101 7.81 -3.04 8.88
CA ALA A 101 7.28 -4.31 9.34
C ALA A 101 5.94 -4.14 10.09
N HIS A 102 5.02 -5.09 9.94
CA HIS A 102 3.69 -5.04 10.58
C HIS A 102 3.73 -5.06 12.12
N SER A 103 4.90 -5.39 12.70
CA SER A 103 5.13 -5.37 14.15
C SER A 103 5.63 -4.00 14.65
N ASN A 104 5.98 -3.09 13.75
CA ASN A 104 6.38 -1.72 14.08
C ASN A 104 5.12 -0.87 14.27
N ASP A 105 5.01 -0.17 15.39
CA ASP A 105 3.85 0.63 15.77
C ASP A 105 3.68 1.92 14.97
N ALA A 106 4.63 2.27 14.10
CA ALA A 106 4.54 3.32 13.08
C ALA A 106 4.15 2.79 11.69
N SER A 107 4.06 1.47 11.49
CA SER A 107 3.63 0.88 10.21
C SER A 107 2.13 1.07 9.99
N PRO A 108 1.66 1.50 8.80
CA PRO A 108 0.23 1.52 8.49
C PRO A 108 -0.44 0.15 8.65
N THR A 109 0.34 -0.92 8.50
CA THR A 109 -0.10 -2.32 8.68
C THR A 109 0.05 -2.85 10.11
N PHE A 110 0.44 -2.00 11.06
CA PHE A 110 0.39 -2.33 12.47
C PHE A 110 -1.05 -2.60 12.88
N ARG A 111 -1.29 -3.64 13.70
CA ARG A 111 -2.66 -4.10 14.02
C ARG A 111 -3.57 -2.97 14.52
N ALA A 112 -3.06 -2.04 15.34
CA ALA A 112 -3.85 -0.91 15.82
C ALA A 112 -4.17 0.15 14.75
N GLN A 113 -3.41 0.20 13.65
CA GLN A 113 -3.57 1.14 12.55
C GLN A 113 -4.41 0.59 11.39
N VAL A 114 -4.49 -0.74 11.25
CA VAL A 114 -5.27 -1.41 10.18
C VAL A 114 -6.70 -0.86 10.03
N PRO A 115 -7.50 -0.65 11.10
CA PRO A 115 -8.85 -0.10 10.94
C PRO A 115 -8.87 1.29 10.29
N THR A 116 -7.90 2.14 10.63
CA THR A 116 -7.74 3.46 10.01
C THR A 116 -7.36 3.32 8.55
N LEU A 117 -6.36 2.48 8.25
CA LEU A 117 -5.88 2.20 6.88
C LEU A 117 -7.03 1.72 5.97
N CYS A 118 -7.78 0.70 6.39
CA CYS A 118 -8.92 0.20 5.61
C CYS A 118 -9.99 1.28 5.44
N GLY A 119 -10.21 2.09 6.48
CA GLY A 119 -11.16 3.20 6.49
C GLY A 119 -10.81 4.35 5.54
N GLU A 120 -9.58 4.44 5.03
CA GLU A 120 -9.21 5.48 4.05
C GLU A 120 -9.93 5.30 2.71
N CYS A 121 -10.14 4.04 2.31
CA CYS A 121 -10.82 3.66 1.08
C CYS A 121 -12.27 3.19 1.32
N HIS A 122 -12.52 2.45 2.41
CA HIS A 122 -13.84 1.92 2.77
C HIS A 122 -14.66 2.93 3.59
N LYS A 123 -14.91 4.09 2.98
CA LYS A 123 -15.73 5.18 3.52
C LYS A 123 -16.62 5.73 2.43
N ASP A 124 -17.67 6.44 2.81
CA ASP A 124 -18.51 7.16 1.87
C ASP A 124 -17.69 8.08 0.94
N GLY A 125 -17.90 7.95 -0.37
CA GLY A 125 -17.11 8.63 -1.41
C GLY A 125 -15.64 8.22 -1.50
N GLY A 126 -15.23 7.11 -0.86
CA GLY A 126 -13.88 6.56 -0.97
C GLY A 126 -13.70 5.64 -2.18
N LYS A 127 -12.44 5.30 -2.51
CA LYS A 127 -12.08 4.47 -3.67
C LYS A 127 -12.85 3.14 -3.76
N ALA A 128 -13.18 2.52 -2.62
CA ALA A 128 -13.90 1.25 -2.59
C ALA A 128 -15.38 1.39 -3.02
N THR A 129 -15.96 2.59 -2.91
CA THR A 129 -17.38 2.85 -3.21
C THR A 129 -17.66 3.15 -4.68
N GLU A 130 -16.61 3.40 -5.47
CA GLU A 130 -16.74 3.70 -6.91
C GLU A 130 -16.88 2.44 -7.78
N VAL A 131 -16.56 1.27 -7.21
CA VAL A 131 -16.36 0.02 -7.95
C VAL A 131 -17.31 -1.10 -7.54
N SER A 132 -18.15 -0.91 -6.52
CA SER A 132 -19.09 -1.95 -6.10
C SER A 132 -20.20 -1.46 -5.15
N ASP A 133 -21.37 -2.11 -5.22
CA ASP A 133 -22.44 -2.10 -4.19
C ASP A 133 -21.98 -2.85 -2.91
N HIS A 134 -20.77 -2.57 -2.42
CA HIS A 134 -20.16 -3.35 -1.34
C HIS A 134 -20.80 -3.06 0.02
N GLU A 135 -21.07 -4.13 0.76
CA GLU A 135 -21.62 -4.14 2.13
C GLU A 135 -20.68 -3.53 3.19
N GLN A 136 -19.45 -3.15 2.81
CA GLN A 136 -18.39 -2.66 3.70
C GLN A 136 -18.19 -1.13 3.63
N MET A 137 -19.22 -0.38 3.22
CA MET A 137 -19.20 1.07 3.31
C MET A 137 -19.04 1.52 4.78
N ASN A 138 -18.24 2.55 5.00
CA ASN A 138 -17.95 3.11 6.33
C ASN A 138 -17.35 2.10 7.32
N ALA A 139 -16.52 1.17 6.81
CA ALA A 139 -15.92 0.10 7.61
C ALA A 139 -15.17 0.63 8.84
N GLY A 140 -14.42 1.73 8.71
CA GLY A 140 -13.71 2.33 9.84
C GLY A 140 -14.65 2.79 10.96
N THR A 141 -15.73 3.50 10.61
CA THR A 141 -16.73 4.00 11.57
C THR A 141 -17.52 2.85 12.21
N ASN A 142 -17.94 1.87 11.42
CA ASN A 142 -18.66 0.70 11.91
C ASN A 142 -17.78 -0.16 12.82
N TYR A 143 -16.50 -0.33 12.46
CA TYR A 143 -15.53 -1.03 13.29
C TYR A 143 -15.34 -0.32 14.64
N ALA A 144 -15.12 1.00 14.63
CA ALA A 144 -14.88 1.80 15.84
C ALA A 144 -16.01 1.69 16.87
N THR A 145 -17.26 1.54 16.42
CA THR A 145 -18.44 1.38 17.31
C THR A 145 -18.70 -0.06 17.74
N SER A 146 -17.96 -1.03 17.21
CA SER A 146 -18.09 -2.46 17.57
C SER A 146 -17.39 -2.81 18.89
N VAL A 147 -17.66 -4.02 19.41
CA VAL A 147 -16.92 -4.55 20.57
C VAL A 147 -15.43 -4.74 20.28
N HIS A 148 -15.08 -5.08 19.03
CA HIS A 148 -13.69 -5.22 18.60
C HIS A 148 -12.98 -3.87 18.58
N GLY A 149 -13.62 -2.85 17.97
CA GLY A 149 -13.06 -1.50 17.89
C GLY A 149 -12.91 -0.84 19.26
N ARG A 150 -13.90 -0.97 20.15
CA ARG A 150 -13.75 -0.51 21.53
C ARG A 150 -12.64 -1.25 22.28
N GLY A 151 -12.52 -2.56 22.09
CA GLY A 151 -11.43 -3.36 22.66
C GLY A 151 -10.06 -2.86 22.21
N LEU A 152 -9.89 -2.59 20.92
CA LEU A 152 -8.63 -2.11 20.36
C LEU A 152 -8.32 -0.67 20.76
N VAL A 153 -9.27 0.25 20.53
CA VAL A 153 -9.06 1.71 20.63
C VAL A 153 -9.17 2.21 22.07
N GLU A 154 -10.22 1.80 22.80
CA GLU A 154 -10.44 2.32 24.16
C GLU A 154 -9.65 1.55 25.22
N LYS A 155 -9.39 0.26 24.98
CA LYS A 155 -8.72 -0.63 25.96
C LYS A 155 -7.30 -1.02 25.57
N GLY A 156 -6.84 -0.65 24.38
CA GLY A 156 -5.49 -0.98 23.90
C GLY A 156 -5.25 -2.48 23.68
N LEU A 157 -6.31 -3.28 23.52
CA LEU A 157 -6.22 -4.73 23.39
C LEU A 157 -5.86 -5.10 21.95
N LEU A 158 -4.57 -5.19 21.65
CA LEU A 158 -4.04 -5.69 20.36
C LEU A 158 -4.56 -7.07 19.91
N PRO A 159 -4.97 -8.00 20.82
CA PRO A 159 -5.63 -9.24 20.42
C PRO A 159 -7.06 -9.07 19.89
N SER A 160 -7.65 -7.87 19.96
CA SER A 160 -8.97 -7.61 19.39
C SER A 160 -8.95 -7.91 17.88
N ALA A 161 -10.02 -8.52 17.37
CA ALA A 161 -10.14 -8.81 15.96
C ALA A 161 -10.12 -7.50 15.14
N ILE A 162 -9.41 -7.50 14.02
CA ILE A 162 -9.30 -6.41 13.05
C ILE A 162 -9.77 -6.87 11.67
N CYS A 163 -9.85 -5.94 10.73
CA CYS A 163 -10.38 -6.15 9.38
C CYS A 163 -9.81 -7.42 8.72
N ILE A 164 -8.48 -7.56 8.73
CA ILE A 164 -7.77 -8.66 8.07
C ILE A 164 -7.99 -10.03 8.74
N ASP A 165 -8.41 -10.08 10.02
CA ASP A 165 -8.66 -11.37 10.69
C ASP A 165 -9.94 -12.05 10.17
N CYS A 166 -10.85 -11.27 9.56
CA CYS A 166 -12.12 -11.76 9.01
C CYS A 166 -12.20 -11.63 7.48
N HIS A 167 -11.63 -10.56 6.91
CA HIS A 167 -11.75 -10.25 5.48
C HIS A 167 -10.50 -10.59 4.67
N GLY A 168 -9.36 -10.84 5.33
CA GLY A 168 -8.07 -10.93 4.65
C GLY A 168 -7.57 -9.57 4.16
N SER A 169 -6.49 -9.60 3.40
CA SER A 169 -5.87 -8.47 2.69
C SER A 169 -6.42 -8.31 1.29
#